data_AF-A0A1X7V5S4-F1
#
_entry.id   AF-A0A1X7V5S4-F1
#
_cell.length_a   1.000
_cell.length_b   1.000
_cell.length_c   1.000
_cell.angle_alpha   90.00
_cell.angle_beta   90.00
_cell.angle_gamma   90.00
#
_symmetry.space_group_name_H-M   'P 1'
#
loop_
_entity.id
_entity.type
_entity.pdbx_description
1 polymer ?
#
loop_
_entity_poly.entity_id
_entity_poly.type
_entity_poly.pdbx_seq_one_letter_code
_entity_poly.pdbx_strand_id
1 'polypeptide(L)'
;MGEVSMRKTSDDPVVREQLLIEPTVIPSTGLPPVVSPICLSSEQQWYLYDRILQFCPDECKDLTCPYPSSARPATCSSIRSTAEAEHVPEPAEEVEVPVSSTRRVRTVV
;
A
#
# COMPACT_ATOMS: atom_id res chain seq x y z
N MET A 1 19.57 7.66 20.26
CA MET A 1 20.30 8.28 19.14
C MET A 1 19.85 9.73 19.07
N GLY A 2 20.66 10.69 19.52
CA GLY A 2 20.27 12.10 19.69
C GLY A 2 20.95 12.83 20.87
N GLU A 3 21.98 12.25 21.48
CA GLU A 3 22.75 12.86 22.56
C GLU A 3 24.12 13.30 22.02
N VAL A 4 24.54 14.51 22.38
CA VAL A 4 25.83 15.08 21.99
C VAL A 4 26.59 15.54 23.23
N SER A 5 27.88 15.25 23.25
CA SER A 5 28.81 15.74 24.27
C SER A 5 29.59 16.93 23.72
N MET A 6 29.58 18.05 24.42
CA MET A 6 30.27 19.27 24.01
C MET A 6 31.17 19.80 25.13
N ARG A 7 32.29 20.42 24.73
CA ARG A 7 33.21 21.16 25.61
C ARG A 7 33.46 22.53 24.98
N LYS A 8 33.33 23.59 25.76
CA LYS A 8 33.49 24.98 25.27
C LYS A 8 34.98 25.36 25.18
N THR A 9 35.76 25.07 26.21
CA THR A 9 37.23 25.21 26.24
C THR A 9 37.90 23.92 26.73
N SER A 10 39.24 23.85 26.75
CA SER A 10 39.96 22.63 27.18
C SER A 10 39.74 22.30 28.66
N ASP A 11 39.53 23.33 29.47
CA ASP A 11 39.45 23.23 30.93
C ASP A 11 38.00 23.12 31.41
N ASP A 12 37.03 23.30 30.51
CA ASP A 12 35.61 23.20 30.83
C ASP A 12 35.15 21.75 30.98
N PRO A 13 34.17 21.50 31.88
CA PRO A 13 33.55 20.20 31.99
C PRO A 13 32.78 19.83 30.71
N VAL A 14 32.74 18.54 30.40
CA VAL A 14 31.97 18.02 29.27
C VAL A 14 30.48 18.06 29.60
N VAL A 15 29.71 18.80 28.81
CA VAL A 15 28.25 18.91 28.93
C VAL A 15 27.60 17.93 27.95
N ARG A 16 26.59 17.20 28.41
CA ARG A 16 25.79 16.30 27.56
C ARG A 16 24.44 16.93 27.30
N GLU A 17 24.08 17.07 26.03
CA GLU A 17 22.81 17.65 25.62
C GLU A 17 22.02 16.65 24.79
N GLN A 18 20.71 16.55 25.07
CA GLN A 18 19.79 15.78 24.25
C GLN A 18 19.18 16.71 23.22
N LEU A 19 19.58 16.57 21.96
CA LEU A 19 19.12 17.46 20.88
C LEU A 19 17.67 17.21 20.47
N LEU A 20 17.15 16.02 20.76
CA LEU A 20 15.80 15.60 20.38
C LEU A 20 14.77 15.81 21.49
N ILE A 21 15.23 16.06 22.72
CA ILE A 21 14.35 16.24 23.88
C ILE A 21 14.55 17.66 24.37
N GLU A 22 13.50 18.47 24.26
CA GLU A 22 13.48 19.79 24.87
C GLU A 22 13.73 19.66 26.38
N PRO A 23 14.73 20.36 26.96
CA PRO A 23 15.15 20.16 28.35
C PRO A 23 14.05 20.51 29.37
N THR A 24 13.05 21.28 28.96
CA THR A 24 11.89 21.68 29.77
C THR A 24 10.76 20.64 29.71
N VAL A 25 10.75 19.77 28.70
CA VAL A 25 9.71 18.76 28.50
C VAL A 25 10.18 17.46 29.12
N ILE A 26 9.68 17.16 30.33
CA ILE A 26 9.86 15.84 30.93
C ILE A 26 9.02 14.85 30.10
N PRO A 27 9.64 13.92 29.34
CA PRO A 27 8.86 12.93 28.61
C PRO A 27 8.10 12.10 29.64
N SER A 28 6.79 11.94 29.44
CA SER A 28 5.97 11.05 30.25
C SER A 28 6.64 9.67 30.30
N THR A 29 6.91 9.17 31.50
CA THR A 29 7.46 7.82 31.71
C THR A 29 6.40 6.74 31.49
N GLY A 30 5.13 7.13 31.36
CA GLY A 30 4.02 6.24 31.06
C GLY A 30 3.89 5.97 29.56
N LEU A 31 3.50 4.74 29.22
CA LEU A 31 3.08 4.41 27.87
C LEU A 31 1.88 5.28 27.46
N PRO A 32 1.75 5.65 26.18
CA PRO A 32 0.53 6.29 25.70
C PRO A 32 -0.68 5.37 25.96
N PRO A 33 -1.89 5.94 26.11
CA PRO A 33 -3.09 5.13 26.29
C PRO A 33 -3.25 4.16 25.11
N VAL A 34 -3.56 2.90 25.42
CA VAL A 34 -3.84 1.90 24.39
C VAL A 34 -5.18 2.23 23.75
N VAL A 35 -5.15 2.60 22.47
CA VAL A 35 -6.34 2.85 21.66
C VAL A 35 -6.62 1.60 20.84
N SER A 36 -7.79 1.00 21.03
CA SER A 36 -8.24 -0.10 20.16
C SER A 36 -8.39 0.41 18.73
N PRO A 37 -8.01 -0.39 17.72
CA PRO A 37 -8.23 0.01 16.34
C PRO A 37 -9.72 0.24 16.10
N ILE A 38 -10.03 1.24 15.28
CA ILE A 38 -11.39 1.51 14.85
C ILE A 38 -11.85 0.31 14.02
N CYS A 39 -12.89 -0.38 14.50
CA CYS A 39 -13.49 -1.47 13.74
C CYS A 39 -14.11 -0.94 12.44
N LEU A 40 -14.14 -1.79 11.41
CA LEU A 40 -14.85 -1.49 10.17
C LEU A 40 -16.35 -1.36 10.42
N SER A 41 -16.99 -0.44 9.71
CA SER A 41 -18.45 -0.37 9.71
C SER A 41 -19.05 -1.60 9.00
N SER A 42 -20.30 -1.94 9.32
CA SER A 42 -21.00 -3.04 8.64
C SER A 42 -21.00 -2.87 7.12
N GLU A 43 -21.20 -1.64 6.63
CA GLU A 43 -21.16 -1.35 5.19
C GLU A 43 -19.77 -1.61 4.57
N GLN A 44 -18.70 -1.22 5.26
CA GLN A 44 -17.34 -1.48 4.82
C GLN A 44 -17.01 -2.97 4.79
N GLN A 45 -17.44 -3.73 5.82
CA GLN A 45 -17.26 -5.18 5.84
C GLN A 45 -17.97 -5.86 4.66
N TRP A 46 -19.21 -5.47 4.38
CA TRP A 46 -19.96 -6.00 3.24
C TRP A 46 -19.35 -5.58 1.90
N TYR A 47 -18.82 -4.36 1.79
CA TYR A 47 -18.11 -3.93 0.59
C TYR A 47 -16.86 -4.78 0.32
N LEU A 48 -16.02 -5.03 1.33
CA LEU A 48 -14.85 -5.89 1.19
C LEU A 48 -15.25 -7.29 0.72
N TYR A 49 -16.27 -7.87 1.36
CA TYR A 49 -16.75 -9.22 1.04
C TYR A 49 -17.37 -9.31 -0.35
N ASP A 50 -18.26 -8.38 -0.74
CA ASP A 50 -19.01 -8.46 -2.00
C ASP A 50 -18.19 -7.98 -3.21
N ARG A 51 -17.31 -6.98 -3.03
CA ARG A 51 -16.62 -6.32 -4.14
C ARG A 51 -15.17 -6.74 -4.27
N ILE A 52 -14.49 -7.02 -3.17
CA ILE A 52 -13.03 -7.19 -3.17
C ILE A 52 -12.61 -8.65 -3.06
N LEU A 53 -13.37 -9.50 -2.35
CA LEU A 53 -13.06 -10.92 -2.13
C LEU A 53 -12.66 -11.70 -3.39
N GLN A 54 -13.29 -11.41 -4.53
CA GLN A 54 -13.00 -12.09 -5.80
C GLN A 54 -11.60 -11.81 -6.35
N PHE A 55 -10.96 -10.72 -5.94
CA PHE A 55 -9.61 -10.34 -6.35
C PHE A 55 -8.53 -10.88 -5.40
N CYS A 56 -8.92 -11.42 -4.24
CA CYS A 56 -7.99 -12.01 -3.30
C CYS A 56 -7.60 -13.44 -3.73
N PRO A 57 -6.31 -13.81 -3.62
CA PRO A 57 -5.89 -15.22 -3.74
C PRO A 57 -6.60 -16.09 -2.71
N ASP A 58 -6.94 -17.34 -3.06
CA ASP A 58 -7.72 -18.25 -2.20
C ASP A 58 -7.12 -18.40 -0.79
N GLU A 59 -5.79 -18.47 -0.71
CA GLU A 59 -5.02 -18.60 0.53
C GLU A 59 -5.23 -17.41 1.50
N CYS A 60 -5.58 -16.23 0.98
CA CYS A 60 -5.66 -14.97 1.72
C CYS A 60 -7.08 -14.41 1.81
N LYS A 61 -8.09 -15.06 1.21
CA LYS A 61 -9.48 -14.58 1.15
C LYS A 61 -10.05 -14.33 2.54
N ASP A 62 -9.94 -15.30 3.42
CA ASP A 62 -10.50 -15.22 4.78
C ASP A 62 -9.74 -14.23 5.68
N LEU A 63 -8.48 -13.94 5.37
CA LEU A 63 -7.67 -12.97 6.11
C LEU A 63 -7.96 -11.53 5.68
N THR A 64 -8.16 -11.31 4.38
CA THR A 64 -8.27 -9.97 3.79
C THR A 64 -9.72 -9.48 3.74
N CYS A 65 -10.65 -10.40 3.47
CA CYS A 65 -12.08 -10.12 3.28
C CYS A 65 -12.91 -11.19 4.03
N PRO A 66 -12.83 -11.24 5.37
CA PRO A 66 -13.58 -12.22 6.16
C PRO A 66 -15.09 -12.05 5.98
N TYR A 67 -15.84 -13.10 6.28
CA TYR A 67 -17.30 -13.03 6.28
C TYR A 67 -17.78 -11.95 7.26
N PRO A 68 -18.64 -11.02 6.83
CA PRO A 68 -19.10 -9.92 7.66
C PRO A 68 -19.89 -10.42 8.88
N SER A 69 -19.58 -9.88 10.07
CA SER A 69 -20.22 -10.27 11.33
C SER A 69 -21.63 -9.71 11.52
N SER A 70 -21.98 -8.68 10.75
CA SER A 70 -23.22 -7.92 10.87
C SER A 70 -24.19 -8.25 9.73
N ALA A 71 -25.50 -8.12 9.99
CA ALA A 71 -26.51 -8.25 8.94
C ALA A 71 -26.28 -7.24 7.80
N ARG A 72 -26.67 -7.62 6.58
CA ARG A 72 -26.48 -6.79 5.39
C ARG A 72 -27.32 -5.51 5.47
N PRO A 73 -26.71 -4.31 5.41
CA PRO A 73 -27.46 -3.07 5.42
C PRO A 73 -28.24 -2.91 4.11
N ALA A 74 -29.42 -2.29 4.18
CA ALA A 74 -30.32 -2.12 3.03
C ALA A 74 -29.70 -1.31 1.88
N THR A 75 -28.69 -0.49 2.16
CA THR A 75 -27.94 0.32 1.19
C THR A 75 -26.94 -0.50 0.36
N CYS A 76 -26.58 -1.71 0.82
CA CYS A 76 -25.66 -2.60 0.10
C CYS A 76 -26.37 -3.37 -1.03
N SER A 77 -27.40 -2.77 -1.64
CA SER A 77 -28.08 -3.34 -2.80
C SER A 77 -27.07 -3.44 -3.93
N SER A 78 -26.68 -4.68 -4.21
CA SER A 78 -25.71 -5.04 -5.23
C SER A 78 -26.04 -4.33 -6.53
N ILE A 79 -25.29 -3.27 -6.84
CA ILE A 79 -25.13 -2.81 -8.22
C ILE A 79 -24.28 -3.89 -8.90
N ARG A 80 -24.92 -5.03 -9.16
CA ARG A 80 -24.50 -5.96 -10.19
C ARG A 80 -25.05 -5.37 -11.48
N SER A 81 -24.40 -4.29 -11.94
CA SER A 81 -24.57 -3.87 -13.32
C SER A 81 -24.15 -5.05 -14.18
N THR A 82 -25.15 -5.64 -14.81
CA THR A 82 -24.99 -6.49 -15.98
C THR A 82 -24.05 -5.83 -16.97
N ALA A 83 -23.18 -6.65 -17.55
CA ALA A 83 -22.22 -6.34 -18.59
C ALA A 83 -22.60 -5.15 -19.48
N GLU A 84 -21.78 -4.11 -19.45
CA GLU A 84 -21.53 -3.33 -20.64
C GLU A 84 -20.03 -3.45 -20.89
N ALA A 85 -19.71 -4.10 -22.01
CA ALA A 85 -18.36 -4.24 -22.49
C ALA A 85 -17.76 -2.84 -22.65
N GLU A 86 -16.78 -2.52 -21.81
CA GLU A 86 -15.83 -1.48 -22.15
C GLU A 86 -15.10 -1.98 -23.40
N HIS A 87 -15.55 -1.47 -24.56
CA HIS A 87 -14.79 -1.55 -25.78
C HIS A 87 -13.47 -0.84 -25.52
N VAL A 88 -12.43 -1.63 -25.27
CA VAL A 88 -11.03 -1.20 -25.35
C VAL A 88 -10.84 -0.62 -26.75
N PRO A 89 -10.54 0.69 -26.93
CA PRO A 89 -9.87 1.09 -28.14
C PRO A 89 -8.49 0.45 -28.09
N GLU A 90 -8.34 -0.57 -28.93
CA GLU A 90 -7.07 -1.18 -29.31
C GLU A 90 -6.03 -0.08 -29.55
N PRO A 91 -4.84 -0.17 -28.93
CA PRO A 91 -3.81 0.85 -29.10
C PRO A 91 -3.39 0.91 -30.57
N ALA A 92 -3.29 2.13 -31.09
CA ALA A 92 -2.48 2.40 -32.27
C ALA A 92 -1.11 1.73 -32.09
N GLU A 93 -0.63 1.06 -33.13
CA GLU A 93 0.72 1.15 -33.69
C GLU A 93 1.03 -0.12 -34.52
N GLU A 94 0.57 -0.17 -35.76
CA GLU A 94 1.22 -0.97 -36.82
C GLU A 94 1.29 -0.14 -38.10
N VAL A 95 2.42 0.55 -38.32
CA VAL A 95 2.89 0.87 -39.67
C VAL A 95 4.25 0.24 -39.85
N GLU A 96 4.30 -0.51 -40.95
CA GLU A 96 5.27 -1.53 -41.31
C GLU A 96 6.71 -1.02 -41.36
N VAL A 97 7.59 -1.70 -40.62
CA VAL A 97 9.02 -1.76 -40.94
C VAL A 97 9.19 -2.85 -42.00
N PRO A 98 9.65 -2.55 -43.24
CA PRO A 98 9.99 -3.60 -44.18
C PRO A 98 11.24 -4.34 -43.66
N VAL A 99 11.02 -5.48 -43.02
CA VAL A 99 12.05 -6.48 -42.75
C VAL A 99 12.47 -7.07 -44.09
N SER A 100 13.54 -6.51 -44.65
CA SER A 100 14.17 -7.02 -45.86
C SER A 100 14.76 -8.40 -45.58
N SER A 101 14.13 -9.38 -46.23
CA SER A 101 14.39 -10.80 -46.26
C SER A 101 15.87 -11.17 -46.20
N THR A 102 16.28 -11.81 -45.11
CA THR A 102 17.58 -12.47 -45.04
C THR A 102 17.43 -13.94 -45.41
N ARG A 103 18.10 -14.36 -46.51
CA ARG A 103 19.02 -15.51 -46.58
C ARG A 103 18.93 -16.24 -47.93
N ARG A 104 20.05 -16.27 -48.66
CA ARG A 104 20.76 -17.53 -48.99
C ARG A 104 22.09 -17.25 -49.68
N VAL A 105 23.16 -17.50 -48.94
CA VAL A 105 24.49 -17.77 -49.48
C VAL A 105 24.43 -19.09 -50.25
N ARG A 106 24.87 -19.11 -51.51
CA ARG A 106 25.27 -20.31 -52.25
C ARG A 106 26.51 -19.99 -53.08
N THR A 107 27.67 -20.30 -52.52
CA THR A 107 28.90 -20.62 -53.26
C THR A 107 28.69 -21.95 -53.99
N VAL A 108 29.12 -22.09 -55.26
CA VAL A 108 29.71 -23.31 -55.87
C VAL A 108 30.34 -22.96 -57.22
N VAL A 109 31.66 -23.24 -57.31
CA VAL A 109 32.60 -23.53 -58.43
C VAL A 109 32.82 -22.48 -59.51
#